data_AF-A0AB34GSK7-F1
#
_entry.id   AF-A0AB34GSK7-F1
#
_cell.length_a   1.000
_cell.length_b   1.000
_cell.length_c   1.000
_cell.angle_alpha   90.00
_cell.angle_beta   90.00
_cell.angle_gamma   90.00
#
_symmetry.space_group_name_H-M   'P 1'
#
loop_
_entity.id
_entity.type
_entity.pdbx_description
1 polymer ?
#
loop_
_entity_poly.entity_id
_entity_poly.type
_entity_poly.pdbx_seq_one_letter_code
_entity_poly.pdbx_strand_id
1 'polypeptide(L)'
;MAEQAHAQLVREVDVEKVSAFENPYVDAIKSLWNDPGIQECYDRRREYQLSDSTKYYLNDLDRVADPAYLPTQQDVLRVRVPTTGIIEYPFDLQSVIFRMVDVGGQRSERRKWIHCFENVTSIMFLVALSEYDQVLVESDNECLPEVRDKLRGKARGAVKGGQEHRGRMKILTLQELKPLFSTSKLL
;
A
#
# COMPACT_ATOMS: atom_id res chain seq x y z
N MET A 1 -12.38 -32.35 5.70
CA MET A 1 -13.83 -32.08 5.59
C MET A 1 -14.23 -30.80 6.31
N ALA A 2 -13.81 -30.59 7.57
CA ALA A 2 -14.12 -29.35 8.31
C ALA A 2 -13.44 -28.10 7.73
N GLU A 3 -12.15 -28.16 7.34
CA GLU A 3 -11.45 -27.00 6.77
C GLU A 3 -12.05 -26.54 5.42
N GLN A 4 -12.53 -27.48 4.60
CA GLN A 4 -13.23 -27.16 3.35
C GLN A 4 -14.55 -26.42 3.60
N ALA A 5 -15.27 -26.77 4.67
CA ALA A 5 -16.48 -26.06 5.06
C ALA A 5 -16.17 -24.64 5.57
N HIS A 6 -15.11 -24.47 6.36
CA HIS A 6 -14.64 -23.14 6.79
C HIS A 6 -14.19 -22.27 5.61
N ALA A 7 -13.45 -22.84 4.66
CA ALA A 7 -13.02 -22.13 3.46
C ALA A 7 -14.21 -21.69 2.60
N GLN A 8 -15.21 -22.56 2.41
CA GLN A 8 -16.42 -22.22 1.67
C GLN A 8 -17.21 -21.11 2.37
N LEU A 9 -17.37 -21.21 3.69
CA LEU A 9 -18.04 -20.19 4.50
C LEU A 9 -17.39 -18.81 4.35
N VAL A 10 -16.06 -18.74 4.47
CA VAL A 10 -15.32 -17.47 4.34
C VAL A 10 -15.37 -16.94 2.90
N ARG A 11 -15.37 -17.81 1.89
CA ARG A 11 -15.42 -17.41 0.48
C ARG A 11 -16.74 -16.76 0.08
N GLU A 12 -17.85 -17.14 0.71
CA GLU A 12 -19.19 -16.63 0.39
C GLU A 12 -19.51 -15.29 1.08
N VAL A 13 -18.63 -14.77 1.92
CA VAL A 13 -18.82 -13.50 2.63
C VAL A 13 -18.69 -12.30 1.69
N ASP A 14 -19.68 -11.41 1.72
CA ASP A 14 -19.64 -10.09 1.08
C ASP A 14 -18.93 -9.08 2.01
N VAL A 15 -17.67 -8.76 1.67
CA VAL A 15 -16.78 -7.91 2.49
C VAL A 15 -17.37 -6.51 2.72
N GLU A 16 -18.12 -5.96 1.77
CA GLU A 16 -18.69 -4.60 1.86
C GLU A 16 -19.85 -4.52 2.87
N LYS A 17 -20.46 -5.67 3.22
CA LYS A 17 -21.58 -5.74 4.17
C LYS A 17 -21.16 -6.12 5.59
N VAL A 18 -19.88 -6.39 5.81
CA VAL A 18 -19.36 -6.76 7.13
C VAL A 18 -19.42 -5.54 8.06
N SER A 19 -20.12 -5.70 9.18
CA SER A 19 -20.26 -4.65 10.21
C SER A 19 -19.85 -5.10 11.61
N ALA A 20 -19.78 -6.41 11.84
CA ALA A 20 -19.32 -7.02 13.09
C ALA A 20 -18.46 -8.24 12.76
N PHE A 21 -17.60 -8.63 13.71
CA PHE A 21 -16.72 -9.79 13.58
C PHE A 21 -17.06 -10.81 14.67
N GLU A 22 -17.92 -11.77 14.32
CA GLU A 22 -18.53 -12.71 15.26
C GLU A 22 -18.38 -14.17 14.80
N ASN A 23 -18.69 -15.12 15.69
CA ASN A 23 -18.84 -16.52 15.30
C ASN A 23 -20.03 -16.71 14.36
N PRO A 24 -19.92 -17.58 13.33
CA PRO A 24 -18.90 -18.62 13.14
C PRO A 24 -17.63 -18.19 12.37
N TYR A 25 -17.50 -16.92 11.97
CA TYR A 25 -16.40 -16.47 11.10
C TYR A 25 -15.05 -16.42 11.81
N VAL A 26 -15.03 -16.00 13.08
CA VAL A 26 -13.82 -15.96 13.92
C VAL A 26 -13.18 -17.35 14.00
N ASP A 27 -13.97 -18.36 14.39
CA ASP A 27 -13.50 -19.75 14.47
C ASP A 27 -13.07 -20.30 13.11
N ALA A 28 -13.81 -19.99 12.04
CA ALA A 28 -13.46 -20.42 10.69
C ALA A 28 -12.10 -19.86 10.23
N ILE A 29 -11.87 -18.54 10.38
CA ILE A 29 -10.61 -17.90 10.00
C ILE A 29 -9.47 -18.37 10.91
N LYS A 30 -9.70 -18.52 12.21
CA LYS A 30 -8.70 -19.03 13.16
C LYS A 30 -8.32 -20.48 12.83
N SER A 31 -9.29 -21.31 12.47
CA SER A 31 -9.04 -22.68 12.01
C SER A 31 -8.22 -22.70 10.73
N LEU A 32 -8.56 -21.87 9.73
CA LEU A 32 -7.82 -21.79 8.48
C LEU A 32 -6.42 -21.24 8.67
N TRP A 33 -6.21 -20.25 9.54
CA TRP A 33 -4.89 -19.68 9.80
C TRP A 33 -3.95 -20.71 10.45
N ASN A 34 -4.47 -21.59 11.29
CA ASN A 34 -3.67 -22.64 11.92
C ASN A 34 -3.44 -23.87 11.01
N ASP A 35 -4.06 -23.92 9.83
CA ASP A 35 -3.87 -25.00 8.86
C ASP A 35 -2.44 -24.94 8.27
N PRO A 36 -1.66 -26.03 8.31
CA PRO A 36 -0.31 -26.06 7.75
C PRO A 36 -0.23 -25.72 6.26
N GLY A 37 -1.24 -26.08 5.46
CA GLY A 37 -1.32 -25.76 4.04
C GLY A 37 -1.57 -24.27 3.79
N ILE A 38 -2.34 -23.60 4.65
CA ILE A 38 -2.50 -22.14 4.60
C ILE A 38 -1.21 -21.44 5.04
N GLN A 39 -0.51 -21.97 6.04
CA GLN A 39 0.82 -21.45 6.43
C GLN A 39 1.84 -21.59 5.28
N GLU A 40 1.88 -22.74 4.60
CA GLU A 40 2.74 -22.93 3.41
C GLU A 40 2.35 -21.97 2.27
N CYS A 41 1.05 -21.77 2.06
CA CYS A 41 0.54 -20.78 1.11
C CYS A 41 0.99 -19.35 1.48
N TYR A 42 0.95 -18.99 2.75
CA TYR A 42 1.42 -17.70 3.27
C TYR A 42 2.93 -17.52 3.10
N ASP A 43 3.74 -18.58 3.24
CA ASP A 43 5.17 -18.53 2.98
C ASP A 43 5.48 -18.24 1.50
N ARG A 44 4.59 -18.67 0.61
CA ARG A 44 4.63 -18.40 -0.84
C ARG A 44 3.88 -17.13 -1.26
N ARG A 45 3.51 -16.25 -0.32
CA ARG A 45 2.72 -15.02 -0.58
C ARG A 45 3.28 -14.07 -1.65
N ARG A 46 4.56 -14.18 -2.04
CA ARG A 46 5.13 -13.40 -3.16
C ARG A 46 4.54 -13.77 -4.53
N GLU A 47 3.93 -14.95 -4.64
CA GLU A 47 3.38 -15.49 -5.89
C GLU A 47 1.99 -14.93 -6.22
N TYR A 48 1.33 -14.28 -5.27
CA TYR A 48 -0.01 -13.70 -5.41
C TYR A 48 -0.14 -12.40 -4.61
N GLN A 49 -1.27 -11.71 -4.72
CA GLN A 49 -1.48 -10.44 -4.03
C GLN A 49 -2.02 -10.69 -2.63
N LEU A 50 -1.24 -10.35 -1.61
CA LEU A 50 -1.62 -10.43 -0.20
C LEU A 50 -1.14 -9.18 0.54
N SER A 51 -1.94 -8.66 1.48
CA SER A 51 -1.55 -7.50 2.28
C SER A 51 -0.36 -7.83 3.20
N ASP A 52 0.65 -6.97 3.25
CA ASP A 52 1.80 -7.12 4.15
C ASP A 52 1.39 -7.19 5.64
N SER A 53 0.25 -6.58 5.99
CA SER A 53 -0.28 -6.57 7.36
C SER A 53 -1.04 -7.84 7.74
N THR A 54 -1.20 -8.81 6.82
CA THR A 54 -2.01 -10.02 7.05
C THR A 54 -1.59 -10.79 8.31
N LYS A 55 -0.29 -11.08 8.44
CA LYS A 55 0.24 -11.81 9.60
C LYS A 55 0.09 -11.04 10.91
N TYR A 56 0.14 -9.72 10.86
CA TYR A 56 -0.07 -8.88 12.05
C TYR A 56 -1.50 -9.05 12.58
N TYR A 57 -2.51 -8.98 11.72
CA TYR A 57 -3.91 -9.14 12.13
C TYR A 57 -4.27 -10.59 12.49
N LEU A 58 -3.83 -11.57 11.69
CA LEU A 58 -4.23 -12.97 11.89
C LEU A 58 -3.54 -13.61 13.11
N ASN A 59 -2.37 -13.13 13.53
CA ASN A 59 -1.74 -13.59 14.76
C ASN A 59 -2.45 -13.05 16.02
N ASP A 60 -3.06 -11.87 15.94
CA ASP A 60 -3.80 -11.24 17.04
C ASP A 60 -5.32 -11.31 16.83
N LEU A 61 -5.80 -12.37 16.17
CA LEU A 61 -7.22 -12.52 15.80
C LEU A 61 -8.13 -12.45 17.03
N ASP A 62 -7.71 -13.03 18.16
CA ASP A 62 -8.46 -13.01 19.42
C ASP A 62 -8.71 -11.59 19.94
N ARG A 63 -7.73 -10.69 19.77
CA ARG A 63 -7.85 -9.27 20.16
C ARG A 63 -8.81 -8.53 19.23
N VAL A 64 -8.78 -8.84 17.94
CA VAL A 64 -9.62 -8.19 16.92
C VAL A 64 -11.07 -8.70 16.99
N ALA A 65 -11.28 -9.95 17.40
CA ALA A 65 -12.58 -10.58 17.58
C ALA A 65 -13.27 -10.22 18.90
N ASP A 66 -12.59 -9.52 19.81
CA ASP A 66 -13.20 -9.08 21.06
C ASP A 66 -14.37 -8.11 20.78
N PRO A 67 -15.57 -8.32 21.35
CA PRO A 67 -16.71 -7.40 21.15
C PRO A 67 -16.45 -5.96 21.61
N ALA A 68 -15.49 -5.75 22.51
CA ALA A 68 -15.02 -4.46 22.98
C ALA A 68 -13.69 -4.03 22.31
N TYR A 69 -13.36 -4.60 21.15
CA TYR A 69 -12.15 -4.28 20.40
C TYR A 69 -12.04 -2.77 20.11
N LEU A 70 -10.94 -2.19 20.59
CA LEU A 70 -10.54 -0.82 20.27
C LEU A 70 -9.23 -0.86 19.46
N PRO A 71 -9.21 -0.39 18.21
CA PRO A 71 -8.00 -0.35 17.40
C PRO A 71 -6.91 0.50 18.06
N THR A 72 -5.71 -0.07 18.12
CA THR A 72 -4.51 0.64 18.54
C THR A 72 -4.02 1.57 17.44
N GLN A 73 -3.14 2.51 17.79
CA GLN A 73 -2.45 3.33 16.78
C GLN A 73 -1.71 2.45 15.76
N GLN A 74 -1.18 1.30 16.17
CA GLN A 74 -0.50 0.38 15.28
C GLN A 74 -1.46 -0.27 14.28
N ASP A 75 -2.68 -0.63 14.70
CA ASP A 75 -3.72 -1.14 13.79
C ASP A 75 -4.07 -0.07 12.75
N VAL A 76 -4.26 1.17 13.18
CA VAL A 76 -4.56 2.31 12.30
C VAL A 76 -3.44 2.54 11.27
N LEU A 77 -2.17 2.38 11.65
CA LEU A 77 -1.05 2.50 10.70
C LEU A 77 -0.93 1.30 9.75
N ARG A 78 -1.47 0.14 10.12
CA ARG A 78 -1.37 -1.11 9.36
C ARG A 78 -2.55 -1.35 8.43
N VAL A 79 -3.66 -0.63 8.60
CA VAL A 79 -4.84 -0.73 7.75
C VAL A 79 -4.49 -0.32 6.32
N ARG A 80 -4.95 -1.10 5.35
CA ARG A 80 -4.75 -0.80 3.93
C ARG A 80 -6.01 -0.19 3.36
N VAL A 81 -6.00 1.11 3.12
CA VAL A 81 -7.03 1.81 2.35
C VAL A 81 -6.36 2.37 1.10
N PRO A 82 -6.69 1.89 -0.11
CA PRO A 82 -6.13 2.43 -1.34
C PRO A 82 -6.49 3.91 -1.49
N THR A 83 -5.49 4.79 -1.63
CA THR A 83 -5.73 6.19 -1.94
C THR A 83 -6.28 6.32 -3.36
N THR A 84 -7.44 6.94 -3.49
CA THR A 84 -8.03 7.31 -4.79
C THR A 84 -7.97 8.82 -4.98
N GLY A 85 -7.51 9.26 -6.14
CA GLY A 85 -7.39 10.67 -6.49
C GLY A 85 -6.16 11.34 -5.91
N ILE A 86 -6.33 12.63 -5.60
CA ILE A 86 -5.30 13.52 -5.07
C ILE A 86 -5.88 14.14 -3.80
N ILE A 87 -5.17 14.00 -2.69
CA ILE A 87 -5.60 14.51 -1.39
C ILE A 87 -4.51 15.42 -0.84
N GLU A 88 -4.91 16.57 -0.30
CA GLU A 88 -3.99 17.53 0.30
C GLU A 88 -4.17 17.62 1.81
N TYR A 89 -3.06 17.54 2.52
CA TYR A 89 -2.98 17.64 3.97
C TYR A 89 -2.11 18.84 4.36
N PRO A 90 -2.69 19.93 4.90
CA PRO A 90 -1.92 21.03 5.45
C PRO A 90 -1.39 20.66 6.85
N PHE A 91 -0.08 20.81 7.04
CA PHE A 91 0.62 20.66 8.30
C PHE A 91 1.29 21.98 8.66
N ASP A 92 0.97 22.52 9.83
CA ASP A 92 1.61 23.72 10.34
C ASP A 92 2.82 23.33 11.20
N LEU A 93 4.03 23.60 10.70
CA LEU A 93 5.28 23.38 11.43
C LEU A 93 5.89 24.73 11.78
N GLN A 94 5.42 25.33 12.88
CA GLN A 94 5.93 26.56 13.51
C GLN A 94 6.11 27.76 12.56
N SER A 95 7.19 27.75 11.77
CA SER A 95 7.59 28.82 10.85
C SER A 95 7.27 28.51 9.38
N VAL A 96 6.82 27.29 9.07
CA VAL A 96 6.50 26.85 7.70
C VAL A 96 5.26 25.97 7.71
N ILE A 97 4.31 26.32 6.83
CA ILE A 97 3.17 25.46 6.53
C ILE A 97 3.58 24.51 5.40
N PHE A 98 3.61 23.22 5.70
CA PHE A 98 3.77 22.15 4.72
C PHE A 98 2.41 21.74 4.16
N ARG A 99 2.28 21.72 2.84
CA ARG A 99 1.11 21.13 2.18
C ARG A 99 1.54 19.81 1.57
N MET A 100 1.26 18.71 2.26
CA MET A 100 1.54 17.37 1.75
C MET A 100 0.45 16.95 0.78
N VAL A 101 0.86 16.47 -0.39
CA VAL A 101 -0.04 15.94 -1.42
C VAL A 101 0.16 14.43 -1.50
N ASP A 102 -0.88 13.67 -1.16
CA ASP A 102 -0.95 12.22 -1.32
C ASP A 102 -1.69 11.88 -2.61
N VAL A 103 -1.22 10.87 -3.33
CA VAL A 103 -1.75 10.47 -4.63
C VAL A 103 -1.83 8.95 -4.72
N GLY A 104 -2.86 8.44 -5.39
CA GLY A 104 -2.94 7.01 -5.70
C GLY A 104 -1.80 6.56 -6.62
N GLY A 105 -1.09 5.49 -6.25
CA GLY A 105 0.03 4.92 -7.02
C GLY A 105 -0.36 3.96 -8.16
N GLN A 106 -1.62 3.53 -8.21
CA GLN A 106 -2.15 2.65 -9.25
C GLN A 106 -2.11 3.32 -10.64
N ARG A 107 -1.92 2.54 -11.72
CA ARG A 107 -1.87 3.04 -13.12
C ARG A 107 -3.09 3.87 -13.49
N SER A 108 -4.26 3.51 -13.00
CA SER A 108 -5.52 4.26 -13.19
C SER A 108 -5.45 5.69 -12.64
N GLU A 109 -4.77 5.88 -11.52
CA GLU A 109 -4.67 7.16 -10.80
C GLU A 109 -3.57 8.06 -11.36
N ARG A 110 -2.52 7.49 -11.97
CA ARG A 110 -1.35 8.24 -12.49
C ARG A 110 -1.69 9.32 -13.49
N ARG A 111 -2.76 9.16 -14.28
CA ARG A 111 -3.19 10.18 -15.25
C ARG A 111 -3.62 11.48 -14.55
N LYS A 112 -4.07 11.41 -13.30
CA LYS A 112 -4.53 12.55 -12.51
C LYS A 112 -3.36 13.38 -11.96
N TRP A 113 -2.18 12.80 -11.84
CA TRP A 113 -1.03 13.41 -11.15
C TRP A 113 -0.58 14.74 -11.74
N ILE A 114 -0.82 14.95 -13.04
CA ILE A 114 -0.56 16.20 -13.75
C ILE A 114 -1.23 17.39 -13.05
N HIS A 115 -2.39 17.19 -12.44
CA HIS A 115 -3.17 18.24 -11.77
C HIS A 115 -2.55 18.74 -10.45
N CYS A 116 -1.55 18.06 -9.90
CA CYS A 116 -0.88 18.46 -8.67
C CYS A 116 0.64 18.63 -8.84
N PHE A 117 1.11 18.92 -10.05
CA PHE A 117 2.52 19.25 -10.31
C PHE A 117 2.82 20.76 -10.36
N GLU A 118 1.82 21.61 -10.25
CA GLU A 118 2.02 23.06 -10.17
C GLU A 118 2.48 23.47 -8.76
N ASN A 119 3.47 24.38 -8.68
CA ASN A 119 3.95 24.98 -7.43
C ASN A 119 4.43 23.94 -6.39
N VAL A 120 5.11 22.88 -6.83
CA VAL A 120 5.70 21.87 -5.94
C VAL A 120 7.11 22.32 -5.53
N THR A 121 7.38 22.34 -4.22
CA THR A 121 8.68 22.69 -3.65
C THR A 121 9.61 21.49 -3.57
N SER A 122 9.08 20.31 -3.23
CA SER A 122 9.85 19.07 -3.07
C SER A 122 9.02 17.85 -3.42
N ILE A 123 9.68 16.80 -3.92
CA ILE A 123 9.09 15.49 -4.21
C ILE A 123 9.74 14.45 -3.29
N MET A 124 8.90 13.72 -2.55
CA MET A 124 9.28 12.55 -1.79
C MET A 124 8.87 11.31 -2.56
N PHE A 125 9.85 10.46 -2.89
CA PHE A 125 9.62 9.23 -3.64
C PHE A 125 9.80 8.02 -2.72
N LEU A 126 8.74 7.23 -2.52
CA LEU A 126 8.71 6.10 -1.59
C LEU A 126 8.85 4.81 -2.35
N VAL A 127 9.68 3.88 -1.89
CA VAL A 127 9.89 2.57 -2.52
C VAL A 127 9.70 1.49 -1.48
N ALA A 128 8.82 0.53 -1.76
CA ALA A 128 8.73 -0.66 -0.95
C ALA A 128 9.92 -1.58 -1.27
N LEU A 129 10.84 -1.75 -0.32
CA LEU A 129 11.98 -2.65 -0.47
C LEU A 129 11.54 -4.13 -0.51
N SER A 130 10.40 -4.44 0.09
CA SER A 130 9.81 -5.79 0.14
C SER A 130 9.20 -6.26 -1.18
N GLU A 131 8.93 -5.35 -2.12
CA GLU A 131 8.26 -5.68 -3.40
C GLU A 131 9.24 -6.15 -4.49
N TYR A 132 10.52 -6.36 -4.16
CA TYR A 132 11.57 -6.68 -5.16
C TYR A 132 11.32 -7.99 -5.92
N ASP A 133 10.62 -8.96 -5.31
CA ASP A 133 10.27 -10.26 -5.90
C ASP A 133 8.77 -10.42 -6.15
N GLN A 134 8.00 -9.33 -6.08
CA GLN A 134 6.56 -9.32 -6.30
C GLN A 134 6.20 -8.87 -7.73
N VAL A 135 5.03 -9.32 -8.19
CA VAL A 135 4.42 -8.85 -9.45
C VAL A 135 3.44 -7.72 -9.17
N LEU A 136 3.27 -6.81 -10.13
CA LEU A 136 2.28 -5.73 -10.02
C LEU A 136 0.86 -6.29 -10.09
N VAL A 137 -0.04 -5.84 -9.19
CA VAL A 137 -1.49 -6.16 -9.19
C VAL A 137 -2.12 -5.93 -10.57
N GLU A 138 -1.67 -4.91 -11.29
CA GLU A 138 -2.27 -4.42 -12.52
C GLU A 138 -1.67 -5.07 -13.79
N SER A 139 -0.88 -6.13 -13.67
CA SER A 139 -0.23 -6.78 -14.81
C SER A 139 -0.15 -8.29 -14.63
N ASP A 140 -0.87 -9.01 -15.49
CA ASP A 140 -0.72 -10.45 -15.63
C ASP A 140 0.67 -10.76 -16.23
N ASN A 141 1.60 -11.25 -15.41
CA ASN A 141 2.86 -11.89 -15.80
C ASN A 141 4.05 -11.08 -16.36
N GLU A 142 4.18 -9.76 -16.13
CA GLU A 142 5.51 -9.12 -16.27
C GLU A 142 6.32 -9.26 -14.97
N CYS A 143 6.93 -10.44 -14.76
CA CYS A 143 8.06 -10.56 -13.84
C CYS A 143 9.18 -9.63 -14.35
N LEU A 144 9.71 -8.76 -13.49
CA LEU A 144 10.61 -7.66 -13.86
C LEU A 144 12.10 -8.01 -13.59
N PRO A 145 12.84 -8.66 -14.50
CA PRO A 145 14.31 -8.64 -14.45
C PRO A 145 14.90 -7.24 -14.73
N GLU A 146 14.09 -6.26 -15.14
CA GLU A 146 14.54 -4.92 -15.58
C GLU A 146 14.75 -3.88 -14.46
N VAL A 147 14.29 -4.13 -13.22
CA VAL A 147 14.47 -3.17 -12.11
C VAL A 147 15.92 -3.13 -11.64
N ARG A 148 16.64 -4.27 -11.74
CA ARG A 148 18.03 -4.42 -11.29
C ARG A 148 19.00 -3.48 -12.01
N ASP A 149 18.80 -3.23 -13.30
CA ASP A 149 19.76 -2.45 -14.10
C ASP A 149 19.50 -0.93 -14.05
N LYS A 150 18.27 -0.49 -13.72
CA LYS A 150 17.92 0.94 -13.74
C LYS A 150 18.33 1.70 -12.47
N LEU A 151 18.40 1.03 -11.31
CA LEU A 151 18.74 1.68 -10.04
C LEU A 151 20.24 2.02 -9.90
N ARG A 152 21.11 1.35 -10.66
CA ARG A 152 22.56 1.54 -10.57
C ARG A 152 23.06 2.84 -11.21
N GLY A 153 22.20 3.59 -11.92
CA GLY A 153 22.60 4.73 -12.75
C GLY A 153 22.13 6.13 -12.34
N LYS A 154 21.24 6.30 -11.34
CA LYS A 154 20.60 7.61 -11.09
C LYS A 154 20.54 7.98 -9.60
N ALA A 155 21.71 8.25 -9.04
CA ALA A 155 21.84 8.99 -7.79
C ALA A 155 22.88 10.12 -7.98
N ARG A 156 22.56 11.13 -8.79
CA ARG A 156 23.27 12.41 -8.80
C ARG A 156 22.33 13.59 -9.03
N GLY A 157 22.10 14.33 -7.95
CA GLY A 157 22.04 15.79 -7.92
C GLY A 157 20.72 16.47 -8.31
N ALA A 158 20.05 17.06 -7.31
CA ALA A 158 19.47 18.40 -7.41
C ALA A 158 19.15 18.94 -6.00
N VAL A 159 20.07 19.73 -5.44
CA VAL A 159 19.75 20.69 -4.37
C VAL A 159 19.82 22.06 -5.02
N LYS A 160 18.71 22.81 -5.00
CA LYS A 160 18.72 24.26 -5.23
C LYS A 160 18.00 24.94 -4.08
N GLY A 161 18.65 25.96 -3.51
CA GLY A 161 18.15 26.76 -2.40
C GLY A 161 17.33 27.97 -2.84
N GLY A 162 16.71 28.63 -1.85
CA GLY A 162 16.29 30.03 -1.90
C GLY A 162 14.78 30.32 -1.81
N GLN A 163 14.28 30.49 -0.58
CA GLN A 163 13.13 31.29 -0.06
C GLN A 163 11.84 31.49 -0.88
N GLU A 164 10.69 31.04 -0.33
CA GLU A 164 9.64 31.86 0.31
C GLU A 164 8.64 30.93 1.04
N HIS A 165 8.09 31.39 2.17
CA HIS A 165 7.48 30.56 3.22
C HIS A 165 6.13 29.92 2.85
N ARG A 166 6.15 28.82 2.08
CA ARG A 166 5.08 27.80 1.98
C ARG A 166 5.61 26.61 1.18
N GLY A 167 5.99 25.53 1.86
CA GLY A 167 6.51 24.33 1.21
C GLY A 167 5.37 23.42 0.77
N ARG A 168 5.13 23.25 -0.53
CA ARG A 168 4.25 22.20 -1.04
C ARG A 168 5.10 20.96 -1.32
N MET A 169 4.85 19.88 -0.59
CA MET A 169 5.59 18.63 -0.71
C MET A 169 4.69 17.55 -1.29
N LYS A 170 5.16 16.84 -2.31
CA LYS A 170 4.39 15.80 -2.98
C LYS A 170 4.98 14.45 -2.68
N ILE A 171 4.16 13.52 -2.21
CA ILE A 171 4.56 12.15 -1.91
C ILE A 171 4.12 11.26 -3.08
N LEU A 172 5.06 10.51 -3.65
CA LEU A 172 4.85 9.59 -4.77
C LEU A 172 5.33 8.18 -4.31
N THR A 173 4.62 7.10 -4.67
CA THR A 173 4.93 5.73 -4.21
C THR A 173 5.27 4.81 -5.37
N LEU A 174 6.41 4.12 -5.35
CA LEU A 174 6.99 3.40 -6.49
C LEU A 174 6.22 2.13 -6.89
N GLN A 175 5.09 2.30 -7.56
CA GLN A 175 4.60 1.41 -8.63
C GLN A 175 4.92 2.01 -10.03
N GLU A 176 5.81 3.01 -10.09
CA GLU A 176 5.72 4.13 -11.02
C GLU A 176 6.86 4.27 -12.05
N LEU A 177 7.82 3.35 -12.12
CA LEU A 177 9.01 3.50 -12.98
C LEU A 177 8.96 2.83 -14.37
N LYS A 178 7.80 2.85 -15.05
CA LYS A 178 7.74 2.49 -16.48
C LYS A 178 7.26 3.62 -17.41
N PRO A 179 6.25 4.46 -17.10
CA PRO A 179 5.79 5.46 -18.07
C PRO A 179 6.55 6.79 -18.05
N LEU A 180 7.00 7.27 -16.88
CA LEU A 180 7.57 8.62 -16.72
C LEU A 180 8.95 8.81 -17.37
N PHE A 181 9.68 7.73 -17.63
CA PHE A 181 10.97 7.79 -18.33
C PHE A 181 10.90 7.34 -19.80
N SER A 182 9.72 6.94 -20.29
CA SER A 182 9.54 6.59 -21.72
C SER A 182 9.23 7.82 -22.60
N THR A 183 8.92 8.96 -22.01
CA THR A 183 8.72 10.22 -22.74
C THR A 183 9.73 11.24 -22.28
N SER A 184 10.79 11.37 -23.06
CA SER A 184 11.73 12.48 -23.03
C SER A 184 11.00 13.79 -23.35
N LYS A 185 10.24 14.33 -22.40
CA LYS A 185 9.70 15.69 -22.39
C LYS A 185 9.43 16.10 -20.95
N LEU A 186 10.48 16.30 -20.16
CA LEU A 186 10.47 17.04 -18.88
C LEU A 186 11.94 17.30 -18.47
N LEU A 187 12.64 18.01 -19.36
CA LEU A 187 13.75 18.90 -19.05
C LEU A 187 13.51 20.17 -19.87
#